data_AF-A0A1G4PBX9-F1
#
_entry.id   AF-A0A1G4PBX9-F1
#
_cell.length_a   1.000
_cell.length_b   1.000
_cell.length_c   1.000
_cell.angle_alpha   90.00
_cell.angle_beta   90.00
_cell.angle_gamma   90.00
#
_symmetry.space_group_name_H-M   'P 1'
#
loop_
_entity.id
_entity.type
_entity.pdbx_description
1 polymer ?
#
loop_
_entity_poly.entity_id
_entity_poly.type
_entity_poly.pdbx_seq_one_letter_code
_entity_poly.pdbx_strand_id
1 'polypeptide(L)'
;MNAGIAYIESNIKMPDGAYALTDYGRYYAQERGIVYAFYAKPWGGEGWKPGVHVVAYDDLPGVMDGGCDFIDVVYVPSNKTIFAECHGLA
;
A
#
# COMPACT_ATOMS: atom_id res chain seq x y z
N MET A 1 -6.25 12.69 -8.56
CA MET A 1 -5.60 11.85 -7.54
C MET A 1 -5.47 12.66 -6.26
N ASN A 2 -5.75 12.07 -5.09
CA ASN A 2 -5.63 12.77 -3.80
C ASN A 2 -4.17 13.22 -3.58
N ALA A 3 -3.96 14.43 -3.06
CA ALA A 3 -2.63 14.99 -2.81
C ALA A 3 -1.77 14.10 -1.90
N GLY A 4 -2.39 13.42 -0.91
CA GLY A 4 -1.70 12.47 -0.06
C GLY A 4 -1.20 11.24 -0.82
N ILE A 5 -2.04 10.68 -1.70
CA ILE A 5 -1.67 9.53 -2.55
C ILE A 5 -0.52 9.90 -3.49
N ALA A 6 -0.60 11.07 -4.14
CA ALA A 6 0.48 11.54 -5.01
C ALA A 6 1.80 11.75 -4.26
N TYR A 7 1.73 12.22 -3.01
CA TYR A 7 2.91 12.34 -2.15
C TYR A 7 3.52 10.97 -1.85
N ILE A 8 2.71 9.97 -1.49
CA ILE A 8 3.18 8.60 -1.25
C ILE A 8 3.86 8.04 -2.51
N GLU A 9 3.18 8.03 -3.66
CA GLU A 9 3.69 7.48 -4.92
C GLU A 9 5.03 8.11 -5.34
N SER A 10 5.30 9.36 -4.97
CA SER A 10 6.53 10.06 -5.33
C SER A 10 7.65 9.92 -4.30
N ASN A 11 7.35 9.53 -3.06
CA ASN A 11 8.31 9.60 -1.94
C ASN A 11 8.49 8.27 -1.20
N ILE A 12 7.66 7.26 -1.47
CA ILE A 12 7.77 5.98 -0.80
C ILE A 12 9.13 5.35 -1.08
N LYS A 13 9.73 4.83 -0.01
CA LYS A 13 10.87 3.93 -0.09
C LYS A 13 10.33 2.53 0.13
N MET A 14 10.55 1.65 -0.83
CA MET A 14 10.14 0.27 -0.71
C MET A 14 10.94 -0.41 0.42
N PRO A 15 10.30 -1.24 1.26
CA PRO A 15 11.01 -2.04 2.26
C PRO A 15 12.06 -2.96 1.62
N ASP A 16 13.07 -3.36 2.39
CA ASP A 16 14.05 -4.34 1.92
C ASP A 16 13.37 -5.67 1.56
N GLY A 17 13.71 -6.25 0.41
CA GLY A 17 13.10 -7.48 -0.11
C GLY A 17 11.81 -7.26 -0.92
N ALA A 18 11.29 -6.05 -0.98
CA ALA A 18 10.16 -5.71 -1.85
C ALA A 18 10.54 -5.64 -3.33
N TYR A 19 9.57 -6.00 -4.18
CA TYR A 19 9.58 -5.78 -5.63
C TYR A 19 9.47 -4.29 -5.99
N ALA A 20 9.55 -3.97 -7.28
CA ALA A 20 9.36 -2.60 -7.73
C ALA A 20 7.93 -2.12 -7.46
N LEU A 21 7.74 -0.84 -7.15
CA LEU A 21 6.43 -0.26 -6.84
C LEU A 21 5.38 -0.59 -7.91
N THR A 22 5.78 -0.60 -9.19
CA THR A 22 4.93 -0.89 -10.35
C THR A 22 4.42 -2.33 -10.41
N ASP A 23 5.04 -3.25 -9.68
CA ASP A 23 4.67 -4.67 -9.65
C ASP A 23 3.45 -4.92 -8.75
N TYR A 24 3.04 -3.94 -7.94
CA TYR A 24 1.90 -4.05 -7.04
C TYR A 24 0.64 -3.40 -7.60
N GLY A 25 -0.51 -3.95 -7.21
CA GLY A 25 -1.74 -3.20 -7.05
C GLY A 25 -1.68 -2.39 -5.76
N ARG A 26 -1.91 -1.08 -5.83
CA ARG A 26 -1.73 -0.14 -4.72
C ARG A 26 -3.10 0.41 -4.33
N TYR A 27 -3.65 -0.10 -3.24
CA TYR A 27 -4.99 0.20 -2.76
C TYR A 27 -4.89 1.25 -1.66
N TYR A 28 -5.56 2.38 -1.84
CA TYR A 28 -5.51 3.51 -0.92
C TYR A 28 -6.88 3.79 -0.33
N ALA A 29 -6.92 4.07 0.96
CA ALA A 29 -8.05 4.66 1.64
C ALA A 29 -7.61 5.83 2.53
N GLN A 30 -8.52 6.74 2.83
CA GLN A 30 -8.27 7.84 3.75
C GLN A 30 -9.27 7.79 4.89
N GLU A 31 -8.78 7.77 6.12
CA GLU A 31 -9.60 7.84 7.31
C GLU A 31 -8.97 8.80 8.33
N ARG A 32 -9.80 9.68 8.93
CA ARG A 32 -9.38 10.62 9.99
C ARG A 32 -8.12 11.43 9.65
N GLY A 33 -7.96 11.77 8.37
CA GLY A 33 -6.82 12.56 7.88
C GLY A 33 -5.53 11.76 7.65
N ILE A 34 -5.53 10.45 7.90
CA ILE A 34 -4.43 9.52 7.61
C ILE A 34 -4.73 8.80 6.29
N VAL A 35 -3.72 8.58 5.46
CA VAL A 35 -3.85 7.74 4.26
C VAL A 35 -3.27 6.38 4.58
N TYR A 36 -4.09 5.36 4.44
CA TYR A 36 -3.70 3.96 4.55
C TYR A 36 -3.59 3.40 3.14
N ALA A 37 -2.58 2.58 2.91
CA ALA A 37 -2.46 1.84 1.68
C ALA A 37 -2.03 0.41 1.93
N PHE A 38 -2.47 -0.45 1.03
CA PHE A 38 -2.08 -1.84 0.96
C PHE A 38 -1.56 -2.12 -0.45
N TYR A 39 -0.33 -2.58 -0.56
CA TYR A 39 0.25 -2.94 -1.85
C TYR A 39 0.25 -4.45 -1.98
N ALA A 40 -0.52 -4.96 -2.93
CA ALA A 40 -0.67 -6.38 -3.19
C ALA A 40 -0.01 -6.74 -4.52
N LYS A 41 0.97 -7.63 -4.49
CA LYS A 41 1.52 -8.19 -5.71
C LYS A 41 0.46 -9.11 -6.33
N PRO A 42 0.15 -8.96 -7.62
CA PRO A 42 -0.78 -9.84 -8.29
C PRO A 42 -0.25 -11.28 -8.29
N TRP A 43 -0.94 -12.18 -7.59
CA TRP A 43 -0.71 -13.61 -7.68
C TRP A 43 -1.97 -14.33 -8.18
N GLY A 44 -1.79 -15.35 -9.00
CA GLY A 44 -2.83 -15.98 -9.79
C GLY A 44 -3.95 -16.55 -8.91
N GLY A 45 -5.12 -15.92 -8.96
CA GLY A 45 -6.34 -16.37 -8.28
C GLY A 45 -6.94 -15.37 -7.30
N GLU A 46 -6.16 -14.42 -6.78
CA GLU A 46 -6.60 -13.56 -5.65
C GLU A 46 -7.30 -12.25 -6.06
N GLY A 47 -7.46 -11.99 -7.36
CA GLY A 47 -8.24 -10.84 -7.84
C GLY A 47 -7.55 -9.47 -7.71
N TRP A 48 -6.33 -9.40 -7.16
CA TRP A 48 -5.54 -8.17 -7.10
C TRP A 48 -5.09 -7.72 -8.49
N LYS A 49 -5.33 -6.45 -8.84
CA LYS A 49 -4.95 -5.88 -10.14
C LYS A 49 -3.80 -4.89 -9.99
N PRO A 50 -2.80 -4.89 -10.89
CA PRO A 50 -1.79 -3.83 -10.94
C PRO A 50 -2.42 -2.43 -11.04
N GLY A 51 -1.68 -1.43 -10.57
CA GLY A 51 -2.07 -0.03 -10.68
C GLY A 51 -2.60 0.58 -9.38
N VAL A 52 -3.14 1.79 -9.47
CA VAL A 52 -3.62 2.56 -8.31
C VAL A 52 -5.13 2.39 -8.17
N HIS A 53 -5.57 2.00 -6.99
CA HIS A 53 -6.97 1.81 -6.63
C HIS A 53 -7.29 2.67 -5.42
N VAL A 54 -8.38 3.43 -5.48
CA VAL A 54 -8.88 4.20 -4.32
C VAL A 54 -10.17 3.53 -3.86
N VAL A 55 -10.18 3.10 -2.62
CA VAL A 55 -11.24 2.27 -2.02
C VAL A 55 -11.74 2.89 -0.71
N ALA A 56 -12.86 2.39 -0.18
CA ALA A 56 -13.24 2.71 1.19
C ALA A 56 -12.27 2.06 2.16
N TYR A 57 -12.16 2.59 3.39
CA TYR A 57 -11.26 2.03 4.39
C TYR A 57 -11.58 0.56 4.71
N ASP A 58 -12.87 0.24 4.84
CA ASP A 58 -13.34 -1.13 5.10
C ASP A 58 -13.15 -2.09 3.91
N ASP A 59 -12.83 -1.55 2.72
CA ASP A 59 -12.54 -2.32 1.51
C ASP A 59 -11.02 -2.48 1.27
N LEU A 60 -10.17 -2.00 2.18
CA LEU A 60 -8.75 -2.29 2.10
C LEU A 60 -8.52 -3.81 2.24
N PRO A 61 -7.63 -4.38 1.42
CA PRO A 61 -7.23 -5.78 1.60
C PRO A 61 -6.72 -6.03 3.02
N GLY A 62 -7.24 -7.09 3.66
CA GLY A 62 -6.75 -7.57 4.94
C GLY A 62 -6.00 -8.88 4.75
N VAL A 63 -4.69 -8.87 5.00
CA VAL A 63 -3.82 -10.05 4.92
C VAL A 63 -3.05 -10.14 6.24
N MET A 64 -2.66 -11.34 6.66
CA MET A 64 -1.95 -11.57 7.94
C MET A 64 -0.47 -11.88 7.75
N ASP A 65 -0.11 -12.58 6.67
CA ASP A 65 1.24 -13.02 6.34
C ASP A 65 1.40 -13.07 4.80
N GLY A 66 2.63 -13.07 4.32
CA GLY A 66 2.95 -13.18 2.88
C GLY A 66 4.19 -12.38 2.45
N GLY A 67 4.99 -11.93 3.41
CA GLY A 67 6.23 -11.21 3.20
C GLY A 67 6.02 -9.98 2.34
N CYS A 68 6.99 -9.68 1.48
CA CYS A 68 6.92 -8.50 0.62
C CYS A 68 6.08 -8.70 -0.65
N ASP A 69 5.30 -9.78 -0.77
CA ASP A 69 4.20 -9.80 -1.74
C ASP A 69 3.04 -8.90 -1.28
N PHE A 70 3.00 -8.54 0.02
CA PHE A 70 2.03 -7.63 0.61
C PHE A 70 2.72 -6.58 1.49
N ILE A 71 2.43 -5.30 1.27
CA ILE A 71 3.05 -4.19 2.02
C ILE A 71 1.97 -3.28 2.58
N ASP A 72 2.03 -3.03 3.89
CA ASP A 72 1.26 -1.98 4.53
C ASP A 72 1.97 -0.64 4.38
N VAL A 73 1.21 0.39 4.07
CA VAL A 73 1.70 1.76 4.00
C VAL A 73 0.78 2.66 4.82
N VAL A 74 1.36 3.45 5.70
CA VAL A 74 0.64 4.48 6.46
C VAL A 74 1.30 5.82 6.23
N TYR A 75 0.52 6.79 5.78
CA TYR A 75 0.96 8.17 5.61
C TYR A 75 0.21 9.11 6.53
N VAL A 76 0.97 9.85 7.34
CA VAL A 76 0.48 10.89 8.24
C VAL A 76 0.79 12.25 7.60
N PRO A 77 -0.19 12.95 7.00
CA PRO A 77 0.07 14.20 6.26
C PRO A 77 0.55 15.36 7.14
N SER A 78 0.15 15.38 8.42
CA SER A 78 0.47 16.47 9.35
C SER A 78 1.97 16.63 9.60
N ASN A 79 2.74 15.55 9.52
CA ASN A 79 4.20 15.56 9.67
C ASN A 79 4.94 14.97 8.44
N LYS A 80 4.18 14.65 7.38
CA LYS A 80 4.68 14.06 6.13
C LYS A 80 5.44 12.74 6.30
N THR A 81 5.10 11.93 7.30
CA THR A 81 5.75 10.64 7.54
C THR A 81 5.05 9.52 6.77
N ILE A 82 5.83 8.71 6.04
CA ILE A 82 5.40 7.47 5.39
C ILE A 82 6.05 6.31 6.15
N PHE A 83 5.24 5.38 6.63
CA PHE A 83 5.66 4.07 7.10
C PHE A 83 5.31 3.03 6.05
N ALA A 84 6.22 2.10 5.78
CA ALA A 84 6.00 1.00 4.86
C ALA A 84 6.66 -0.28 5.41
N GLU A 85 5.92 -1.38 5.47
CA GLU A 85 6.43 -2.65 6.01
C GLU A 85 5.84 -3.85 5.28
N CYS A 86 6.64 -4.92 5.14
CA CYS A 86 6.16 -6.18 4.58
C CYS A 86 5.34 -6.95 5.62
N HIS A 87 4.34 -7.71 5.16
CA HIS A 87 3.48 -8.51 6.03
C HIS A 87 4.17 -9.77 6.53
N GLY A 88 4.61 -9.77 7.80
CA GLY A 88 5.07 -10.98 8.49
C GLY A 88 6.21 -11.72 7.78
N LEU A 89 6.15 -13.06 7.79
CA LEU A 89 7.08 -13.92 7.04
C LEU A 89 6.49 -14.26 5.66
N ALA A 90 7.38 -14.48 4.68
CA ALA A 90 7.04 -14.99 3.34
C ALA A 90 6.86 -16.51 3.35
#